data_AF-A0A3M3WD47-F1
#
_entry.id   AF-A0A3M3WD47-F1
#
_cell.length_a   1.000
_cell.length_b   1.000
_cell.length_c   1.000
_cell.angle_alpha   90.00
_cell.angle_beta   90.00
_cell.angle_gamma   90.00
#
_symmetry.space_group_name_H-M   'P 1'
#
loop_
_entity.id
_entity.type
_entity.pdbx_description
1 polymer ?
#
loop_
_entity_poly.entity_id
_entity_poly.type
_entity_poly.pdbx_seq_one_letter_code
_entity_poly.pdbx_strand_id
1 'polypeptide(L)'
;VVAGTTGELYIEGAGVAQGYLNREALNVERFVELPGAIRAYRTGDLMTLESNGEYSYAGRCDEQLKISGFRIERGEIEASLQTSPSVAAAHVGVHDYGDGDLRLVAYVVPGQGVDAWTEQARSEVAALMAENLPEYMRPSVYVPLAELPVTHHGKIDKQQLPSPAADTTPSSAADVKGLSEQEHFVLKVWSEDLGLKNIGVNDDFFDSGGTSLALIRSLSKLRTHYKINLDPGILADGATAKVLADHISRSLVQAH
;
A
#
# COMPACT_ATOMS: atom_id res chain seq x y z
N VAL A 1 -26.16 -20.94 6.59
CA VAL A 1 -26.57 -19.60 6.09
C VAL A 1 -27.54 -19.83 4.93
N VAL A 2 -28.49 -18.92 4.67
CA VAL A 2 -29.42 -19.04 3.52
C VAL A 2 -28.73 -18.49 2.27
N ALA A 3 -29.00 -19.04 1.09
CA ALA A 3 -28.48 -18.50 -0.16
C ALA A 3 -28.87 -17.02 -0.33
N GLY A 4 -27.94 -16.21 -0.83
CA GLY A 4 -28.03 -14.76 -0.93
C GLY A 4 -27.66 -13.99 0.34
N THR A 5 -27.25 -14.67 1.42
CA THR A 5 -26.89 -14.03 2.69
C THR A 5 -25.38 -13.96 2.89
N THR A 6 -24.89 -12.82 3.36
CA THR A 6 -23.50 -12.64 3.80
C THR A 6 -23.33 -13.06 5.25
N GLY A 7 -22.29 -13.84 5.54
CA GLY A 7 -21.90 -14.24 6.88
C GLY A 7 -20.38 -14.21 7.07
N GLU A 8 -19.93 -14.38 8.30
CA GLU A 8 -18.51 -14.49 8.61
C GLU A 8 -18.02 -15.92 8.36
N LEU A 9 -16.85 -16.05 7.73
CA LEU A 9 -16.20 -17.32 7.44
C LEU A 9 -15.42 -17.83 8.67
N TYR A 10 -15.67 -19.09 9.02
CA TYR A 10 -14.92 -19.82 10.05
C TYR A 10 -14.25 -21.04 9.41
N ILE A 11 -13.05 -21.37 9.87
CA ILE A 11 -12.29 -22.54 9.40
C ILE A 11 -12.17 -23.54 10.55
N GLU A 12 -12.56 -24.79 10.32
CA GLU A 12 -12.43 -25.90 11.26
C GLU A 12 -11.49 -27.00 10.74
N GLY A 13 -11.18 -27.99 11.58
CA GLY A 13 -10.44 -29.19 11.20
C GLY A 13 -8.92 -29.11 11.40
N ALA A 14 -8.20 -30.06 10.82
CA ALA A 14 -6.77 -30.28 11.09
C ALA A 14 -5.86 -29.13 10.66
N GLY A 15 -6.33 -28.23 9.79
CA GLY A 15 -5.58 -27.05 9.34
C GLY A 15 -5.61 -25.87 10.31
N VAL A 16 -6.40 -25.93 11.38
CA VAL A 16 -6.49 -24.84 12.37
C VAL A 16 -5.24 -24.83 13.25
N ALA A 17 -4.51 -23.70 13.25
CA ALA A 17 -3.32 -23.52 14.06
C ALA A 17 -3.57 -23.69 15.57
N GLN A 18 -2.51 -23.97 16.33
CA GLN A 18 -2.60 -24.06 17.81
C GLN A 18 -2.90 -22.71 18.46
N GLY A 19 -2.46 -21.62 17.84
CA GLY A 19 -2.65 -20.26 18.32
C GLY A 19 -1.50 -19.35 17.92
N TYR A 20 -1.62 -18.09 18.28
CA TYR A 20 -0.56 -17.10 18.29
C TYR A 20 0.33 -17.26 19.52
N LEU A 21 1.64 -17.29 19.32
CA LEU A 21 2.62 -17.43 20.39
C LEU A 21 2.56 -16.21 21.33
N ASN A 22 2.43 -16.44 22.64
CA ASN A 22 2.39 -15.41 23.70
C ASN A 22 1.30 -14.33 23.52
N ARG A 23 0.18 -14.65 22.87
CA ARG A 23 -0.94 -13.72 22.65
C ARG A 23 -2.27 -14.33 23.12
N GLU A 24 -2.41 -14.55 24.43
CA GLU A 24 -3.59 -15.22 25.02
C GLU A 24 -4.92 -14.54 24.67
N ALA A 25 -5.00 -13.21 24.82
CA ALA A 25 -6.23 -12.47 24.52
C ALA A 25 -6.66 -12.65 23.05
N LEU A 26 -5.70 -12.58 22.11
CA LEU A 26 -5.97 -12.78 20.68
C LEU A 26 -6.34 -14.24 20.37
N ASN A 27 -5.76 -15.21 21.10
CA ASN A 27 -6.11 -16.61 20.95
C ASN A 27 -7.56 -16.87 21.35
N VAL A 28 -8.02 -16.29 22.46
CA VAL A 28 -9.42 -16.39 22.90
C VAL A 28 -10.36 -15.72 21.90
N GLU A 29 -9.97 -14.58 21.34
CA GLU A 29 -10.78 -13.86 20.36
C GLU A 29 -10.91 -14.59 19.02
N ARG A 30 -9.82 -15.19 18.52
CA ARG A 30 -9.73 -15.73 17.16
C ARG A 30 -9.94 -17.24 17.06
N PHE A 31 -9.65 -18.01 18.12
CA PHE A 31 -9.85 -19.46 18.15
C PHE A 31 -11.02 -19.78 19.07
N VAL A 32 -12.22 -19.76 18.49
CA VAL A 32 -13.49 -19.88 19.21
C VAL A 32 -14.00 -21.32 19.18
N GLU A 33 -14.96 -21.61 20.06
CA GLU A 33 -15.69 -22.86 20.07
C GLU A 33 -17.08 -22.65 19.44
N LEU A 34 -17.33 -23.33 18.32
CA LEU A 34 -18.64 -23.37 17.65
C LEU A 34 -19.53 -24.45 18.29
N PRO A 35 -20.86 -24.42 18.06
CA PRO A 35 -21.78 -25.45 18.53
C PRO A 35 -21.29 -26.87 18.18
N GLY A 36 -21.37 -27.77 19.16
CA GLY A 36 -20.79 -29.12 19.04
C GLY A 36 -19.36 -29.25 19.53
N ALA A 37 -18.87 -28.26 20.30
CA ALA A 37 -17.49 -28.20 20.82
C ALA A 37 -16.43 -28.23 19.72
N ILE A 38 -16.75 -27.61 18.58
CA ILE A 38 -15.87 -27.56 17.42
C ILE A 38 -14.97 -26.34 17.56
N ARG A 39 -13.67 -26.56 17.73
CA ARG A 39 -12.68 -25.49 17.69
C ARG A 39 -12.53 -24.97 16.26
N ALA A 40 -12.77 -23.68 16.06
CA ALA A 40 -12.68 -23.03 14.76
C ALA A 40 -11.87 -21.73 14.84
N TYR A 41 -11.22 -21.39 13.73
CA TYR A 41 -10.58 -20.11 13.54
C TYR A 41 -11.54 -19.12 12.90
N ARG A 42 -11.75 -18.00 13.58
CA ARG A 42 -12.54 -16.86 13.12
C ARG A 42 -11.71 -16.02 12.15
N THR A 43 -12.00 -16.13 10.86
CA THR A 43 -11.14 -15.56 9.81
C THR A 43 -11.22 -14.04 9.71
N GLY A 44 -12.35 -13.45 10.12
CA GLY A 44 -12.73 -12.07 9.87
C GLY A 44 -13.14 -11.77 8.42
N ASP A 45 -13.10 -12.75 7.50
CA ASP A 45 -13.59 -12.59 6.13
C ASP A 45 -15.12 -12.75 6.09
N LEU A 46 -15.79 -11.90 5.33
CA LEU A 46 -17.22 -11.98 5.02
C LEU A 46 -17.39 -12.67 3.67
N MET A 47 -18.27 -13.66 3.61
CA MET A 47 -18.58 -14.42 2.41
C MET A 47 -20.09 -14.45 2.18
N THR A 48 -20.51 -14.34 0.92
CA THR A 48 -21.92 -14.52 0.52
C THR A 48 -22.09 -15.93 -0.05
N LEU A 49 -23.07 -16.68 0.47
CA LEU A 49 -23.46 -17.96 -0.12
C LEU A 49 -24.32 -17.68 -1.34
N GLU A 50 -23.82 -17.98 -2.53
CA GLU A 50 -24.51 -17.75 -3.79
C GLU A 50 -25.62 -18.79 -4.03
N SER A 51 -26.53 -18.47 -4.96
CA SER A 51 -27.68 -19.34 -5.29
C SER A 51 -27.26 -20.70 -5.87
N ASN A 52 -26.06 -20.77 -6.44
CA ASN A 52 -25.47 -22.00 -6.99
C ASN A 52 -24.74 -22.85 -5.93
N GLY A 53 -24.70 -22.41 -4.67
CA GLY A 53 -24.02 -23.09 -3.57
C GLY A 53 -22.53 -22.75 -3.41
N GLU A 54 -21.99 -21.84 -4.24
CA GLU A 54 -20.62 -21.33 -4.11
C GLU A 54 -20.55 -20.16 -3.12
N TYR A 55 -19.33 -19.79 -2.73
CA TYR A 55 -19.09 -18.65 -1.84
C TYR A 55 -18.36 -17.53 -2.60
N SER A 56 -18.90 -16.32 -2.58
CA SER A 56 -18.24 -15.11 -3.07
C SER A 56 -17.68 -14.28 -1.91
N TYR A 57 -16.54 -13.63 -2.12
CA TYR A 57 -15.92 -12.76 -1.11
C TYR A 57 -16.67 -11.43 -1.02
N ALA A 58 -17.10 -11.07 0.18
CA ALA A 58 -17.90 -9.87 0.47
C ALA A 58 -17.14 -8.83 1.31
N GLY A 59 -15.87 -9.06 1.64
CA GLY A 59 -15.03 -8.14 2.39
C GLY A 59 -14.57 -8.71 3.74
N ARG A 60 -14.31 -7.83 4.70
CA ARG A 60 -13.93 -8.21 6.08
C ARG A 60 -14.85 -7.56 7.10
N CYS A 61 -15.09 -8.26 8.20
CA CYS A 61 -15.78 -7.72 9.35
C CYS A 61 -14.83 -6.95 10.29
N ASP A 62 -13.52 -7.17 10.16
CA ASP A 62 -12.48 -6.46 10.89
C ASP A 62 -11.77 -5.43 10.00
N GLU A 63 -10.80 -4.77 10.62
CA GLU A 63 -10.12 -3.60 10.09
C GLU A 63 -8.88 -3.91 9.24
N GLN A 64 -8.64 -5.18 8.95
CA GLN A 64 -7.45 -5.63 8.22
C GLN A 64 -7.53 -5.32 6.73
N LEU A 65 -6.37 -5.02 6.14
CA LEU A 65 -6.24 -4.62 4.75
C LEU A 65 -5.65 -5.79 3.94
N LYS A 66 -6.17 -6.01 2.73
CA LYS A 66 -5.58 -6.93 1.74
C LYS A 66 -5.08 -6.11 0.55
N ILE A 67 -3.76 -6.08 0.35
CA ILE A 67 -3.11 -5.43 -0.79
C ILE A 67 -2.10 -6.41 -1.38
N SER A 68 -2.12 -6.58 -2.71
CA SER A 68 -1.12 -7.38 -3.44
C SER A 68 -0.88 -8.79 -2.88
N GLY A 69 -1.92 -9.42 -2.31
CA GLY A 69 -1.84 -10.75 -1.69
C GLY A 69 -1.34 -10.77 -0.24
N PHE A 70 -0.94 -9.62 0.31
CA PHE A 70 -0.51 -9.47 1.70
C PHE A 70 -1.69 -9.17 2.62
N ARG A 71 -1.66 -9.78 3.81
CA ARG A 71 -2.54 -9.46 4.93
C ARG A 71 -1.83 -8.43 5.79
N ILE A 72 -2.40 -7.23 5.87
CA ILE A 72 -1.77 -6.09 6.51
C ILE A 72 -2.59 -5.69 7.73
N GLU A 73 -1.91 -5.61 8.88
CA GLU A 73 -2.50 -5.14 10.13
C GLU A 73 -2.40 -3.61 10.18
N ARG A 74 -3.54 -2.95 9.95
CA ARG A 74 -3.62 -1.48 9.92
C ARG A 74 -3.03 -0.82 11.17
N GLY A 75 -3.31 -1.39 12.34
CA GLY A 75 -2.86 -0.86 13.62
C GLY A 75 -1.33 -0.83 13.78
N GLU A 76 -0.60 -1.72 13.11
CA GLU A 76 0.87 -1.72 13.12
C GLU A 76 1.42 -0.51 12.36
N ILE A 77 0.81 -0.20 11.20
CA ILE A 77 1.17 0.97 10.39
C ILE A 77 0.80 2.26 11.13
N GLU A 78 -0.42 2.33 11.68
CA GLU A 78 -0.89 3.48 12.45
C GLU A 78 -0.01 3.74 13.69
N ALA A 79 0.41 2.68 14.40
CA ALA A 79 1.32 2.81 15.53
C ALA A 79 2.71 3.28 15.11
N SER A 80 3.26 2.76 14.01
CA SER A 80 4.55 3.20 13.47
C SER A 80 4.53 4.67 13.07
N LEU A 81 3.48 5.13 12.38
CA LEU A 81 3.29 6.54 12.02
C LEU A 81 3.32 7.45 13.25
N GLN A 82 2.65 7.06 14.33
CA GLN A 82 2.54 7.83 15.58
C GLN A 82 3.84 7.86 16.41
N THR A 83 4.87 7.09 16.05
CA THR A 83 6.19 7.23 16.67
C THR A 83 6.95 8.47 16.17
N SER A 84 6.56 9.01 15.01
CA SER A 84 7.14 10.24 14.48
C SER A 84 6.56 11.46 15.21
N PRO A 85 7.41 12.39 15.71
CA PRO A 85 6.93 13.65 16.28
C PRO A 85 6.08 14.49 15.31
N SER A 86 6.23 14.25 14.01
CA SER A 86 5.49 14.95 12.96
C SER A 86 4.03 14.50 12.81
N VAL A 87 3.61 13.42 13.50
CA VAL A 87 2.27 12.83 13.41
C VAL A 87 1.63 12.77 14.80
N ALA A 88 0.55 13.53 15.02
CA ALA A 88 -0.23 13.47 16.25
C ALA A 88 -1.25 12.31 16.25
N ALA A 89 -1.85 12.02 15.10
CA ALA A 89 -2.78 10.93 14.91
C ALA A 89 -2.74 10.46 13.46
N ALA A 90 -3.12 9.21 13.23
CA ALA A 90 -3.15 8.64 11.89
C ALA A 90 -4.26 7.60 11.74
N HIS A 91 -4.79 7.51 10.53
CA HIS A 91 -5.64 6.40 10.09
C HIS A 91 -5.14 5.87 8.74
N VAL A 92 -5.07 4.56 8.56
CA VAL A 92 -4.57 3.95 7.31
C VAL A 92 -5.68 3.23 6.56
N GLY A 93 -5.98 3.68 5.35
CA GLY A 93 -6.96 3.08 4.46
C GLY A 93 -6.34 2.38 3.26
N VAL A 94 -7.19 1.72 2.47
CA VAL A 94 -6.88 1.32 1.10
C VAL A 94 -7.73 2.17 0.16
N HIS A 95 -7.11 2.69 -0.89
CA HIS A 95 -7.81 3.36 -1.98
C HIS A 95 -7.56 2.62 -3.29
N ASP A 96 -8.62 2.51 -4.10
CA ASP A 96 -8.58 1.91 -5.43
C ASP A 96 -8.47 3.02 -6.46
N TYR A 97 -7.34 3.06 -7.16
CA TYR A 97 -7.07 4.02 -8.24
C TYR A 97 -7.52 3.51 -9.62
N GLY A 98 -8.19 2.35 -9.68
CA GLY A 98 -8.65 1.70 -10.91
C GLY A 98 -7.71 0.58 -11.38
N ASP A 99 -8.20 -0.29 -12.27
CA ASP A 99 -7.46 -1.43 -12.83
C ASP A 99 -6.81 -2.38 -11.80
N GLY A 100 -7.33 -2.40 -10.57
CA GLY A 100 -6.81 -3.19 -9.45
C GLY A 100 -5.61 -2.56 -8.74
N ASP A 101 -5.34 -1.27 -8.98
CA ASP A 101 -4.32 -0.49 -8.28
C ASP A 101 -4.80 -0.08 -6.87
N LEU A 102 -4.67 -1.02 -5.94
CA LEU A 102 -4.97 -0.81 -4.52
C LEU A 102 -3.73 -0.30 -3.80
N ARG A 103 -3.81 0.91 -3.23
CA ARG A 103 -2.70 1.54 -2.50
C ARG A 103 -3.06 1.81 -1.04
N LEU A 104 -2.05 1.74 -0.16
CA LEU A 104 -2.16 2.19 1.22
C LEU A 104 -2.15 3.73 1.27
N VAL A 105 -3.14 4.29 1.97
CA VAL A 105 -3.32 5.74 2.14
C VAL A 105 -3.30 6.06 3.63
N ALA A 106 -2.38 6.91 4.06
CA ALA A 106 -2.29 7.40 5.43
C ALA A 106 -2.95 8.77 5.56
N TYR A 107 -4.05 8.85 6.30
CA TYR A 107 -4.65 10.10 6.75
C TYR A 107 -3.95 10.55 8.02
N VAL A 108 -3.24 11.67 7.97
CA VAL A 108 -2.34 12.10 9.05
C VAL A 108 -2.76 13.44 9.63
N VAL A 109 -2.74 13.55 10.95
CA VAL A 109 -2.90 14.81 11.66
C VAL A 109 -1.51 15.28 12.08
N PRO A 110 -1.05 16.48 11.68
CA PRO A 110 0.28 16.98 12.04
C PRO A 110 0.53 17.04 13.55
N GLY A 111 1.77 16.77 13.94
CA GLY A 111 2.24 16.86 15.34
C GLY A 111 2.18 18.26 15.94
N GLN A 112 2.26 18.37 17.26
CA GLN A 112 2.31 19.67 17.93
C GLN A 112 3.58 20.44 17.53
N GLY A 113 3.42 21.71 17.12
CA GLY A 113 4.51 22.54 16.63
C GLY A 113 4.85 22.35 15.16
N VAL A 114 4.10 21.51 14.45
CA VAL A 114 4.15 21.37 12.99
C VAL A 114 3.04 22.21 12.38
N ASP A 115 3.38 23.37 11.81
CA ASP A 115 2.41 24.30 11.24
C ASP A 115 1.69 23.75 10.00
N ALA A 116 2.35 22.84 9.27
CA ALA A 116 1.80 22.19 8.09
C ALA A 116 2.48 20.85 7.81
N TRP A 117 1.76 19.94 7.15
CA TRP A 117 2.36 18.74 6.57
C TRP A 117 3.25 19.13 5.38
N THR A 118 4.56 19.16 5.60
CA THR A 118 5.56 19.52 4.57
C THR A 118 6.17 18.27 3.93
N GLU A 119 6.85 18.45 2.80
CA GLU A 119 7.59 17.35 2.18
C GLU A 119 8.70 16.80 3.08
N GLN A 120 9.33 17.67 3.87
CA GLN A 120 10.32 17.24 4.85
C GLN A 120 9.70 16.32 5.91
N ALA A 121 8.55 16.71 6.47
CA ALA A 121 7.84 15.88 7.45
C ALA A 121 7.46 14.52 6.86
N ARG A 122 7.02 14.49 5.60
CA ARG A 122 6.72 13.25 4.89
C ARG A 122 7.96 12.37 4.73
N SER A 123 9.07 12.94 4.27
CA SER A 123 10.32 12.20 4.05
C SER A 123 10.87 11.59 5.35
N GLU A 124 10.83 12.35 6.45
CA GLU A 124 11.22 11.86 7.78
C GLU A 124 10.34 10.69 8.26
N VAL A 125 9.02 10.80 8.04
CA VAL A 125 8.08 9.71 8.34
C VAL A 125 8.34 8.49 7.48
N ALA A 126 8.53 8.67 6.17
CA ALA A 126 8.80 7.56 5.24
C ALA A 126 10.09 6.81 5.60
N ALA A 127 11.16 7.54 5.96
CA ALA A 127 12.41 6.95 6.41
C ALA A 127 12.22 6.14 7.71
N LEU A 128 11.50 6.69 8.68
CA LEU A 128 11.19 5.98 9.93
C LEU A 128 10.38 4.71 9.67
N MET A 129 9.41 4.76 8.75
CA MET A 129 8.61 3.58 8.40
C MET A 129 9.45 2.52 7.69
N ALA A 130 10.43 2.91 6.87
CA ALA A 130 11.33 1.98 6.21
C ALA A 130 12.24 1.20 7.18
N GLU A 131 12.54 1.76 8.36
CA GLU A 131 13.31 1.06 9.40
C GLU A 131 12.48 0.01 10.15
N ASN A 132 11.16 0.23 10.25
CA ASN A 132 10.29 -0.53 11.15
C ASN A 132 9.31 -1.47 10.43
N LEU A 133 9.02 -1.21 9.16
CA LEU A 133 7.99 -1.91 8.40
C LEU A 133 8.53 -2.47 7.08
N PRO A 134 8.08 -3.67 6.67
CA PRO A 134 8.28 -4.15 5.32
C PRO A 134 7.71 -3.19 4.28
N GLU A 135 8.30 -3.17 3.09
CA GLU A 135 7.91 -2.29 1.99
C GLU A 135 6.41 -2.29 1.67
N TYR A 136 5.78 -3.47 1.64
CA TYR A 136 4.36 -3.61 1.32
C TYR A 136 3.40 -3.05 2.39
N MET A 137 3.91 -2.70 3.59
CA MET A 137 3.14 -2.07 4.67
C MET A 137 3.33 -0.54 4.70
N ARG A 138 4.19 0.02 3.84
CA ARG A 138 4.47 1.46 3.82
C ARG A 138 3.42 2.19 2.97
N PRO A 139 2.70 3.19 3.53
CA PRO A 139 1.81 4.05 2.76
C PRO A 139 2.60 4.86 1.73
N SER A 140 2.10 4.87 0.49
CA SER A 140 2.65 5.69 -0.60
C SER A 140 1.96 7.05 -0.71
N VAL A 141 0.77 7.18 -0.12
CA VAL A 141 -0.05 8.40 -0.17
C VAL A 141 -0.33 8.91 1.24
N TYR A 142 -0.10 10.20 1.47
CA TYR A 142 -0.34 10.87 2.74
C TYR A 142 -1.34 11.99 2.54
N VAL A 143 -2.45 11.95 3.27
CA VAL A 143 -3.52 12.94 3.21
C VAL A 143 -3.56 13.68 4.55
N PRO A 144 -3.00 14.90 4.63
CA PRO A 144 -3.02 15.67 5.86
C PRO A 144 -4.43 16.17 6.16
N LEU A 145 -4.84 16.00 7.42
CA LEU A 145 -6.11 16.45 7.96
C LEU A 145 -5.88 17.34 9.19
N ALA A 146 -6.81 18.27 9.44
CA ALA A 146 -6.82 19.02 10.69
C ALA A 146 -7.16 18.10 11.89
N GLU A 147 -8.07 17.14 11.67
CA GLU A 147 -8.47 16.13 12.64
C GLU A 147 -9.00 14.89 11.93
N LEU A 148 -8.98 13.73 12.60
CA LEU A 148 -9.59 12.51 12.07
C LEU A 148 -11.11 12.57 12.26
N PRO A 149 -11.92 12.39 11.20
CA PRO A 149 -13.37 12.35 11.35
C PRO A 149 -13.76 11.09 12.12
N VAL A 150 -14.50 11.28 13.22
CA VAL A 150 -15.03 10.19 14.03
C VAL A 150 -16.54 10.29 14.17
N THR A 151 -17.19 9.14 14.15
CA THR A 151 -18.60 8.96 14.51
C THR A 151 -18.84 9.35 15.97
N HIS A 152 -20.11 9.53 16.36
CA HIS A 152 -20.50 9.76 17.76
C HIS A 152 -20.03 8.67 18.75
N HIS A 153 -19.66 7.49 18.25
CA HIS A 153 -19.11 6.38 19.03
C HIS A 153 -17.57 6.37 19.08
N GLY A 154 -16.91 7.41 18.57
CA GLY A 154 -15.45 7.54 18.57
C GLY A 154 -14.72 6.67 17.54
N LYS A 155 -15.45 5.99 16.64
CA LYS A 155 -14.86 5.24 15.52
C LYS A 155 -14.64 6.15 14.32
N ILE A 156 -13.61 5.90 13.51
CA ILE A 156 -13.37 6.62 12.26
C ILE A 156 -14.62 6.59 11.37
N ASP A 157 -15.05 7.77 10.92
CA ASP A 157 -16.11 7.93 9.93
C ASP A 157 -15.50 7.91 8.52
N LYS A 158 -15.45 6.72 7.92
CA LYS A 158 -14.85 6.50 6.60
C LYS A 158 -15.53 7.28 5.48
N GLN A 159 -16.80 7.67 5.64
CA GLN A 159 -17.53 8.42 4.61
C GLN A 159 -17.13 9.90 4.57
N GLN A 160 -16.56 10.39 5.69
CA GLN A 160 -16.07 11.76 5.80
C GLN A 160 -14.56 11.88 5.51
N LEU A 161 -13.87 10.76 5.29
CA LEU A 161 -12.48 10.81 4.83
C LEU A 161 -12.46 11.37 3.40
N PRO A 162 -11.66 12.42 3.13
CA PRO A 162 -11.55 12.96 1.78
C PRO A 162 -10.92 11.92 0.86
N SER A 163 -11.38 11.86 -0.40
CA SER A 163 -10.72 11.03 -1.39
C SER A 163 -9.28 11.54 -1.58
N PRO A 164 -8.25 10.68 -1.52
CA PRO A 164 -6.90 11.08 -1.86
C PRO A 164 -6.91 11.54 -3.32
N ALA A 165 -6.47 12.77 -3.60
CA ALA A 165 -6.35 13.22 -4.97
C ALA A 165 -5.29 12.35 -5.68
N ALA A 166 -5.49 12.04 -6.97
CA ALA A 166 -4.52 11.31 -7.77
C ALA A 166 -3.11 11.96 -7.76
N ASP A 167 -3.05 13.27 -7.44
CA ASP A 167 -1.85 14.10 -7.40
C ASP A 167 -1.20 14.23 -5.99
N THR A 168 -1.59 13.44 -4.98
CA THR A 168 -1.04 13.57 -3.60
C THR A 168 0.28 12.83 -3.36
N THR A 169 0.82 12.20 -4.39
CA THR A 169 2.21 11.74 -4.42
C THR A 169 3.13 12.95 -4.65
N PRO A 170 4.14 13.22 -3.80
CA PRO A 170 5.02 14.32 -4.07
C PRO A 170 5.93 14.03 -5.24
N SER A 171 6.01 15.05 -6.07
CA SER A 171 6.96 15.22 -7.13
C SER A 171 8.14 16.04 -6.60
N SER A 172 9.35 15.53 -6.69
CA SER A 172 10.51 16.41 -6.71
C SER A 172 10.59 17.06 -8.10
N ALA A 173 9.77 18.08 -8.37
CA ALA A 173 9.77 18.81 -9.64
C ALA A 173 11.02 19.72 -9.82
N ALA A 174 12.15 19.35 -9.20
CA ALA A 174 13.37 20.13 -9.15
C ALA A 174 14.54 19.44 -9.85
N ASP A 175 14.35 18.91 -11.07
CA ASP A 175 15.48 18.40 -11.89
C ASP A 175 15.23 18.48 -13.42
N VAL A 176 14.40 19.41 -13.91
CA VAL A 176 14.07 19.48 -15.37
C VAL A 176 15.23 20.02 -16.23
N LYS A 177 16.31 20.54 -15.62
CA LYS A 177 17.50 21.01 -16.36
C LYS A 177 18.62 19.97 -16.27
N GLY A 178 18.79 19.17 -17.33
CA GLY A 178 19.95 18.30 -17.50
C GLY A 178 19.66 16.80 -17.61
N LEU A 179 18.39 16.41 -17.73
CA LEU A 179 18.02 15.01 -17.90
C LEU A 179 18.56 14.45 -19.23
N SER A 180 19.07 13.23 -19.17
CA SER A 180 19.41 12.39 -20.32
C SER A 180 18.15 11.97 -21.09
N GLU A 181 18.35 11.53 -22.34
CA GLU A 181 17.27 10.97 -23.16
C GLU A 181 16.59 9.77 -22.48
N GLN A 182 17.38 8.94 -21.80
CA GLN A 182 16.93 7.78 -21.06
C GLN A 182 16.09 8.17 -19.84
N GLU A 183 16.52 9.14 -19.04
CA GLU A 183 15.75 9.64 -17.90
C GLU A 183 14.40 10.22 -18.37
N HIS A 184 14.40 11.00 -19.45
CA HIS A 184 13.17 11.53 -20.03
C HIS A 184 12.19 10.44 -20.46
N PHE A 185 12.67 9.37 -21.10
CA PHE A 185 11.80 8.30 -21.56
C PHE A 185 11.27 7.44 -20.42
N VAL A 186 12.10 7.14 -19.41
CA VAL A 186 11.67 6.44 -18.20
C VAL A 186 10.58 7.23 -17.48
N LEU A 187 10.81 8.52 -17.23
CA LEU A 187 9.83 9.39 -16.59
C LEU A 187 8.51 9.46 -17.38
N LYS A 188 8.58 9.55 -18.70
CA LYS A 188 7.38 9.51 -19.55
C LYS A 188 6.58 8.22 -19.37
N VAL A 189 7.25 7.07 -19.40
CA VAL A 189 6.59 5.76 -19.24
C VAL A 189 5.94 5.66 -17.85
N TRP A 190 6.63 6.13 -16.81
CA TRP A 190 6.12 6.10 -15.44
C TRP A 190 4.94 7.05 -15.24
N SER A 191 5.01 8.27 -15.79
CA SER A 191 3.88 9.20 -15.80
C SER A 191 2.63 8.59 -16.43
N GLU A 192 2.80 7.89 -17.56
CA GLU A 192 1.70 7.22 -18.25
C GLU A 192 1.15 6.02 -17.47
N ASP A 193 2.01 5.19 -16.89
CA ASP A 193 1.61 3.96 -16.17
C ASP A 193 1.02 4.25 -14.78
N LEU A 194 1.47 5.31 -14.12
CA LEU A 194 1.02 5.69 -12.78
C LEU A 194 -0.06 6.77 -12.80
N GLY A 195 -0.36 7.35 -13.97
CA GLY A 195 -1.30 8.47 -14.10
C GLY A 195 -0.81 9.77 -13.46
N LEU A 196 0.50 9.93 -13.25
CA LEU A 196 1.10 11.05 -12.54
C LEU A 196 1.70 12.08 -13.51
N LYS A 197 1.40 13.36 -13.30
CA LYS A 197 1.89 14.43 -14.18
C LYS A 197 3.34 14.83 -13.91
N ASN A 198 3.82 14.70 -12.68
CA ASN A 198 5.16 15.13 -12.29
C ASN A 198 5.82 14.04 -11.43
N ILE A 199 6.71 13.22 -12.00
CA ILE A 199 7.59 12.32 -11.25
C ILE A 199 9.02 12.85 -11.41
N GLY A 200 9.75 12.95 -10.31
CA GLY A 200 11.15 13.34 -10.26
C GLY A 200 12.08 12.17 -10.59
N VAL A 201 13.27 12.48 -11.10
CA VAL A 201 14.22 11.43 -11.54
C VAL A 201 14.76 10.58 -10.38
N ASN A 202 14.79 11.16 -9.18
CA ASN A 202 15.23 10.52 -7.95
C ASN A 202 14.05 10.00 -7.10
N ASP A 203 12.81 10.20 -7.54
CA ASP A 203 11.64 9.68 -6.82
C ASP A 203 11.63 8.15 -6.96
N ASP A 204 11.46 7.45 -5.84
CA ASP A 204 11.31 6.01 -5.86
C ASP A 204 9.94 5.63 -6.46
N PHE A 205 9.93 4.61 -7.32
CA PHE A 205 8.78 4.14 -8.06
C PHE A 205 7.64 3.75 -7.13
N PHE A 206 7.94 3.03 -6.05
CA PHE A 206 6.95 2.51 -5.12
C PHE A 206 6.47 3.59 -4.15
N ASP A 207 7.38 4.46 -3.70
CA ASP A 207 7.00 5.65 -2.93
C ASP A 207 6.15 6.61 -3.76
N SER A 208 6.31 6.57 -5.08
CA SER A 208 5.48 7.29 -6.04
C SER A 208 4.10 6.64 -6.25
N GLY A 209 3.82 5.52 -5.57
CA GLY A 209 2.60 4.74 -5.71
C GLY A 209 2.66 3.66 -6.79
N GLY A 210 3.84 3.34 -7.31
CA GLY A 210 4.02 2.22 -8.21
C GLY A 210 3.70 0.87 -7.55
N THR A 211 3.23 -0.07 -8.38
CA THR A 211 3.00 -1.47 -7.98
C THR A 211 3.89 -2.41 -8.77
N SER A 212 4.07 -3.65 -8.31
CA SER A 212 4.87 -4.63 -9.07
C SER A 212 4.33 -4.87 -10.48
N LEU A 213 3.00 -4.82 -10.67
CA LEU A 213 2.40 -4.95 -12.00
C LEU A 213 2.69 -3.73 -12.89
N ALA A 214 2.55 -2.52 -12.35
CA ALA A 214 2.91 -1.30 -13.06
C ALA A 214 4.40 -1.31 -13.42
N LEU A 215 5.27 -1.79 -12.52
CA LEU A 215 6.69 -1.90 -12.77
C LEU A 215 7.00 -2.88 -13.90
N ILE A 216 6.39 -4.07 -13.89
CA ILE A 216 6.56 -5.07 -14.94
C ILE A 216 6.11 -4.51 -16.31
N ARG A 217 4.98 -3.79 -16.34
CA ARG A 217 4.48 -3.12 -17.56
C ARG A 217 5.47 -2.07 -18.06
N SER A 218 5.96 -1.21 -17.17
CA SER A 218 6.97 -0.20 -17.48
C SER A 218 8.25 -0.83 -18.03
N LEU A 219 8.82 -1.83 -17.34
CA LEU A 219 10.01 -2.56 -17.79
C LEU A 219 9.79 -3.19 -19.16
N SER A 220 8.61 -3.75 -19.43
CA SER A 220 8.29 -4.30 -20.75
C SER A 220 8.34 -3.24 -21.85
N LYS A 221 7.76 -2.06 -21.62
CA LYS A 221 7.79 -0.93 -22.59
C LYS A 221 9.22 -0.47 -22.87
N LEU A 222 10.04 -0.35 -21.82
CA LEU A 222 11.45 0.06 -21.92
C LEU A 222 12.30 -0.96 -22.68
N ARG A 223 12.14 -2.26 -22.39
CA ARG A 223 12.80 -3.36 -23.12
C ARG A 223 12.47 -3.31 -24.62
N THR A 224 11.20 -3.12 -24.96
CA THR A 224 10.76 -3.03 -26.36
C THR A 224 11.34 -1.81 -27.07
N HIS A 225 11.36 -0.66 -26.41
CA HIS A 225 11.87 0.58 -26.99
C HIS A 225 13.38 0.54 -27.25
N TYR A 226 14.17 0.19 -26.22
CA TYR A 226 15.63 0.21 -26.31
C TYR A 226 16.24 -1.09 -26.84
N LYS A 227 15.44 -2.15 -27.02
CA LYS A 227 15.89 -3.48 -27.47
C LYS A 227 16.97 -4.10 -26.60
N ILE A 228 16.89 -3.85 -25.29
CA ILE A 228 17.79 -4.39 -24.27
C ILE A 228 17.01 -5.27 -23.29
N ASN A 229 17.70 -6.17 -22.61
CA ASN A 229 17.10 -6.95 -21.53
C ASN A 229 17.19 -6.15 -20.22
N LEU A 230 16.08 -5.98 -19.52
CA LEU A 230 16.01 -5.24 -18.25
C LEU A 230 15.35 -6.10 -17.18
N ASP A 231 16.11 -6.86 -16.39
CA ASP A 231 15.56 -7.68 -15.32
C ASP A 231 15.04 -6.84 -14.13
N PRO A 232 13.94 -7.22 -13.43
CA PRO A 232 13.47 -6.50 -12.25
C PRO A 232 14.53 -6.36 -11.14
N GLY A 233 15.50 -7.28 -11.06
CA GLY A 233 16.60 -7.22 -10.10
C GLY A 233 17.51 -5.99 -10.25
N ILE A 234 17.43 -5.25 -11.35
CA ILE A 234 18.15 -3.98 -11.56
C ILE A 234 17.76 -2.92 -10.51
N LEU A 235 16.55 -3.03 -9.93
CA LEU A 235 15.99 -2.05 -9.01
C LEU A 235 16.24 -2.42 -7.54
N ALA A 236 17.08 -3.42 -7.26
CA ALA A 236 17.41 -3.85 -5.91
C ALA A 236 18.09 -2.75 -5.06
N ASP A 237 18.81 -1.82 -5.71
CA ASP A 237 19.51 -0.71 -5.06
C ASP A 237 18.69 0.61 -5.07
N GLY A 238 17.37 0.51 -5.28
CA GLY A 238 16.44 1.65 -5.30
C GLY A 238 15.72 1.76 -6.65
N ALA A 239 14.40 1.88 -6.61
CA ALA A 239 13.57 1.86 -7.79
C ALA A 239 13.37 3.28 -8.34
N THR A 240 14.44 4.01 -8.66
CA THR A 240 14.33 5.38 -9.19
C THR A 240 14.48 5.42 -10.71
N ALA A 241 13.92 6.46 -11.35
CA ALA A 241 14.06 6.64 -12.80
C ALA A 241 15.53 6.81 -13.21
N LYS A 242 16.34 7.43 -12.34
CA LYS A 242 17.79 7.58 -12.52
C LYS A 242 18.52 6.25 -12.59
N VAL A 243 18.29 5.35 -11.62
CA VAL A 243 18.92 4.02 -11.58
C VAL A 243 18.60 3.24 -12.84
N LEU A 244 17.34 3.29 -13.28
CA LEU A 244 16.88 2.60 -14.47
C LEU A 244 17.51 3.20 -15.75
N ALA A 245 17.57 4.53 -15.86
CA ALA A 245 18.18 5.23 -16.98
C ALA A 245 19.71 4.98 -17.08
N ASP A 246 20.42 4.95 -15.95
CA ASP A 246 21.84 4.62 -15.88
C ASP A 246 22.10 3.17 -16.33
N HIS A 247 21.20 2.25 -16.00
CA HIS A 247 21.29 0.88 -16.48
C HIS A 247 21.07 0.80 -18.00
N ILE A 248 20.01 1.44 -18.51
CA ILE A 248 19.73 1.52 -19.95
C ILE A 248 20.94 2.07 -20.71
N SER A 249 21.53 3.16 -20.22
CA SER A 249 22.70 3.78 -20.83
C SER A 249 23.89 2.83 -20.90
N ARG A 250 24.18 2.11 -19.81
CA ARG A 250 25.26 1.10 -19.78
C ARG A 250 25.00 -0.06 -20.74
N SER A 251 23.76 -0.57 -20.80
CA SER A 251 23.39 -1.66 -21.70
C SER A 251 23.48 -1.27 -23.17
N LEU A 252 23.13 -0.03 -23.52
CA LEU A 252 23.24 0.49 -24.88
C LEU A 252 24.71 0.61 -25.33
N VAL A 253 25.61 1.02 -24.43
CA VAL A 253 27.06 1.08 -24.70
C VAL A 253 27.65 -0.32 -24.90
N GLN A 254 27.19 -1.33 -24.16
CA GLN A 254 27.68 -2.72 -24.31
C GLN A 254 27.12 -3.45 -25.54
N ALA A 255 26.02 -2.95 -26.12
CA ALA A 255 25.40 -3.51 -27.32
C ALA A 255 26.01 -3.00 -28.64
N HIS A 256 26.91 -2.00 -28.57
CA HIS A 256 27.66 -1.44 -29.69
C HIS A 256 29.15 -1.81 -29.59
#